data_AF-A0A2U1B0L3-F1
#
_entry.id   AF-A0A2U1B0L3-F1
#
_cell.length_a   1.000
_cell.length_b   1.000
_cell.length_c   1.000
_cell.angle_alpha   90.00
_cell.angle_beta   90.00
_cell.angle_gamma   90.00
#
_symmetry.space_group_name_H-M   'P 1'
#
loop_
_entity.id
_entity.type
_entity.pdbx_description
1 polymer ?
#
loop_
_entity_poly.entity_id
_entity_poly.type
_entity_poly.pdbx_seq_one_letter_code
_entity_poly.pdbx_strand_id
1 'polypeptide(L)'
;MPIKNPYCNFEPGQGSIRRLTCEAWMLQEEKVLKTDKWIGGHSKLTIFKCCKCGNYWKIGEVFDSHHGYSKEAIKPGETMWLDGEVVSFSLHELLD
;
A
#
# COMPACT_ATOMS: atom_id res chain seq x y z
N MET A 1 20.10 -0.76 -19.20
CA MET A 1 18.83 -0.25 -18.62
C MET A 1 18.15 -1.41 -17.93
N PRO A 2 17.70 -1.30 -16.66
CA PRO A 2 16.98 -2.42 -16.03
C PRO A 2 15.67 -2.64 -16.80
N ILE A 3 15.41 -3.89 -17.16
CA ILE A 3 14.17 -4.31 -17.81
C ILE A 3 13.04 -4.15 -16.79
N LYS A 4 12.07 -3.27 -17.07
CA LYS A 4 10.85 -3.18 -16.25
C LYS A 4 10.14 -4.53 -16.35
N ASN A 5 9.90 -5.18 -15.21
CA ASN A 5 9.08 -6.38 -15.18
C ASN A 5 7.62 -5.96 -15.46
N PRO A 6 6.96 -6.49 -16.51
CA PRO A 6 5.59 -6.09 -16.87
C PRO A 6 4.56 -6.39 -15.77
N TYR A 7 4.89 -7.25 -14.82
CA TYR A 7 4.04 -7.56 -13.65
C TYR A 7 4.24 -6.58 -12.48
N CYS A 8 5.22 -5.68 -12.57
CA CYS A 8 5.65 -4.77 -11.50
C CYS A 8 5.58 -3.36 -12.05
N ASN A 9 4.38 -2.80 -12.00
CA ASN A 9 4.05 -1.48 -12.52
C ASN A 9 3.07 -0.78 -11.59
N PHE A 10 3.29 -0.89 -10.28
CA PHE A 10 2.58 -0.02 -9.37
C PHE A 10 3.04 1.42 -9.62
N GLU A 11 2.17 2.19 -10.23
CA GLU A 11 2.33 3.63 -10.29
C GLU A 11 1.71 4.18 -9.01
N PRO A 12 2.52 4.56 -8.00
CA PRO A 12 1.96 5.31 -6.90
C PRO A 12 1.34 6.56 -7.54
N GLY A 13 0.04 6.75 -7.36
CA GLY A 13 -0.56 8.08 -7.59
C GLY A 13 0.19 9.14 -6.78
N GLN A 14 -0.25 10.40 -6.81
CA GLN A 14 0.43 11.49 -6.10
C GLN A 14 0.82 11.14 -4.65
N GLY A 15 2.02 11.57 -4.25
CA GLY A 15 2.58 11.40 -2.90
C GLY A 15 3.55 10.23 -2.73
N SER A 16 4.56 10.43 -1.87
CA SER A 16 5.50 9.39 -1.45
C SER A 16 4.85 8.43 -0.44
N ILE A 17 5.24 7.16 -0.48
CA ILE A 17 4.78 6.15 0.50
C ILE A 17 5.76 6.12 1.67
N ARG A 18 5.32 6.54 2.85
CA ARG A 18 6.15 6.53 4.06
C ARG A 18 6.51 5.10 4.44
N ARG A 19 7.72 4.92 5.01
CA ARG A 19 8.28 3.64 5.50
C ARG A 19 8.51 2.57 4.42
N LEU A 20 8.08 2.78 3.18
CA LEU A 20 8.42 1.89 2.08
C LEU A 20 9.90 2.05 1.74
N THR A 21 10.66 0.96 1.89
CA THR A 21 12.08 0.92 1.53
C THR A 21 12.32 0.35 0.13
N CYS A 22 11.28 -0.20 -0.50
CA CYS A 22 11.32 -0.65 -1.88
C CYS A 22 10.96 0.49 -2.84
N GLU A 23 11.45 0.41 -4.07
CA GLU A 23 10.98 1.32 -5.11
C GLU A 23 9.51 1.02 -5.40
N ALA A 24 8.64 2.03 -5.37
CA ALA A 24 7.20 1.82 -5.52
C ALA A 24 6.84 1.12 -6.84
N TRP A 25 7.54 1.45 -7.93
CA TRP A 25 7.35 0.80 -9.23
C TRP A 25 7.75 -0.70 -9.26
N MET A 26 8.46 -1.20 -8.25
CA MET A 26 8.77 -2.62 -8.09
C MET A 26 7.67 -3.39 -7.35
N LEU A 27 6.59 -2.74 -6.94
CA LEU A 27 5.47 -3.39 -6.27
C LEU A 27 4.48 -3.97 -7.28
N GLN A 28 3.97 -5.14 -6.94
CA GLN A 28 2.85 -5.82 -7.58
C GLN A 28 1.70 -5.89 -6.58
N GLU A 29 0.50 -5.48 -6.99
CA GLU A 29 -0.71 -5.61 -6.16
C GLU A 29 -1.06 -7.10 -6.03
N GLU A 30 -1.21 -7.58 -4.80
CA GLU A 30 -1.58 -8.97 -4.51
C GLU A 30 -3.06 -9.07 -4.10
N LYS A 31 -3.50 -8.17 -3.21
CA LYS A 31 -4.86 -8.23 -2.64
C LYS A 31 -5.31 -6.85 -2.13
N VAL A 32 -6.49 -6.41 -2.56
CA VAL A 32 -7.17 -5.26 -1.94
C VAL A 32 -8.00 -5.77 -0.77
N LEU A 33 -7.77 -5.23 0.42
CA LEU A 33 -8.45 -5.66 1.65
C LEU A 33 -9.68 -4.81 1.95
N LYS A 34 -9.56 -3.49 1.77
CA LYS A 34 -10.60 -2.53 2.12
C LYS A 34 -10.57 -1.34 1.17
N THR A 35 -11.74 -0.79 0.88
CA THR A 35 -11.89 0.48 0.17
C THR A 35 -13.13 1.18 0.70
N ASP A 36 -12.93 2.29 1.40
CA ASP A 36 -14.00 3.11 1.94
C ASP A 36 -14.02 4.46 1.21
N LYS A 37 -15.22 5.01 1.00
CA LYS A 37 -15.42 6.30 0.32
C LYS A 37 -16.40 7.13 1.11
N TRP A 38 -16.13 8.43 1.18
CA TRP A 38 -17.01 9.42 1.80
C TRP A 38 -17.00 10.71 0.99
N ILE A 39 -17.84 11.67 1.40
CA ILE A 39 -17.90 12.97 0.73
C ILE A 39 -16.56 13.68 0.92
N GLY A 40 -15.84 13.87 -0.20
CA GLY A 40 -14.56 14.57 -0.21
C GLY A 40 -13.35 13.70 0.11
N GLY A 41 -13.47 12.37 0.22
CA GLY A 41 -12.31 11.53 0.49
C GLY A 41 -12.53 10.02 0.31
N HIS A 42 -11.44 9.26 0.44
CA HIS A 42 -11.45 7.80 0.43
C HIS A 42 -10.26 7.23 1.20
N SER A 43 -10.40 5.98 1.65
CA SER A 43 -9.29 5.19 2.17
C SER A 43 -9.22 3.84 1.46
N LYS A 44 -8.00 3.34 1.24
CA LYS A 44 -7.73 2.04 0.60
C LYS A 44 -6.67 1.30 1.39
N LEU A 45 -6.89 0.01 1.62
CA LEU A 45 -5.91 -0.88 2.22
C LEU A 45 -5.58 -2.01 1.25
N THR A 46 -4.30 -2.22 0.95
CA THR A 46 -3.87 -3.15 -0.09
C THR A 46 -2.55 -3.83 0.27
N ILE A 47 -2.45 -5.13 -0.01
CA ILE A 47 -1.21 -5.90 0.12
C ILE A 47 -0.51 -5.91 -1.24
N PHE A 48 0.79 -5.62 -1.20
CA PHE A 48 1.69 -5.64 -2.33
C PHE A 48 2.85 -6.59 -2.07
N LYS A 49 3.41 -7.14 -3.14
CA LYS A 49 4.67 -7.86 -3.13
C LYS A 49 5.71 -7.09 -3.95
N CYS A 50 6.89 -6.91 -3.39
CA CYS A 50 8.01 -6.37 -4.16
C CYS A 50 8.57 -7.46 -5.05
N CYS A 51 8.57 -7.24 -6.36
CA CYS A 51 9.08 -8.20 -7.33
C CYS A 51 10.60 -8.40 -7.26
N LYS A 52 11.33 -7.41 -6.75
CA LYS A 52 12.80 -7.47 -6.66
C LYS A 52 13.27 -8.30 -5.46
N CYS A 53 12.67 -8.08 -4.28
CA CYS A 53 13.12 -8.72 -3.04
C CYS A 53 12.14 -9.74 -2.47
N GLY A 54 10.95 -9.88 -3.04
CA GLY A 54 9.90 -10.80 -2.58
C GLY A 54 9.18 -10.38 -1.31
N ASN A 55 9.57 -9.27 -0.66
CA ASN A 55 8.94 -8.80 0.56
C ASN A 55 7.49 -8.35 0.32
N TYR A 56 6.62 -8.68 1.27
CA TYR A 56 5.26 -8.18 1.30
C TYR A 56 5.16 -6.87 2.08
N TRP A 57 4.28 -6.00 1.61
CA TRP A 57 3.95 -4.72 2.21
C TRP A 57 2.45 -4.58 2.25
N LYS A 58 1.90 -4.17 3.40
CA LYS A 58 0.54 -3.66 3.47
C LYS A 58 0.63 -2.14 3.41
N ILE A 59 -0.06 -1.55 2.44
CA ILE A 59 -0.07 -0.11 2.19
C ILE A 59 -1.47 0.42 2.44
N GLY A 60 -1.55 1.40 3.32
CA GLY A 60 -2.73 2.22 3.54
C GLY A 60 -2.62 3.53 2.76
N GLU A 61 -3.66 3.88 2.05
CA GLU A 61 -3.84 5.16 1.38
C GLU A 61 -5.05 5.86 1.98
N VAL A 62 -4.91 7.14 2.31
CA VAL A 62 -6.03 8.04 2.62
C VAL A 62 -5.91 9.24 1.71
N PHE A 63 -7.03 9.64 1.13
CA PHE A 63 -7.18 10.90 0.42
C PHE A 63 -8.32 11.67 1.05
N ASP A 64 -8.10 12.96 1.29
CA ASP A 64 -9.17 13.90 1.51
C ASP A 64 -8.91 15.19 0.72
N SER A 65 -9.97 15.87 0.31
CA SER A 65 -9.88 17.05 -0.56
C SER A 65 -9.18 18.25 0.10
N HIS A 66 -8.99 18.24 1.42
CA HIS A 66 -8.36 19.32 2.17
C HIS A 66 -6.85 19.07 2.37
N HIS A 67 -6.42 17.84 2.63
CA HIS A 67 -5.01 17.48 2.90
C HIS A 67 -4.32 16.70 1.79
N GLY A 68 -5.05 16.23 0.78
CA GLY A 68 -4.52 15.42 -0.32
C GLY A 68 -4.24 13.98 0.09
N TYR A 69 -3.20 13.37 -0.50
CA TYR A 69 -2.87 11.96 -0.28
C TYR A 69 -1.90 11.76 0.90
N SER A 70 -2.21 10.79 1.75
CA SER A 70 -1.31 10.20 2.73
C SER A 70 -1.18 8.69 2.48
N LYS A 71 0.05 8.20 2.42
CA LYS A 71 0.35 6.77 2.18
C LYS A 71 1.39 6.27 3.16
N GLU A 72 1.12 5.13 3.77
CA GLU A 72 2.04 4.47 4.70
C GLU A 72 2.11 2.97 4.42
N ALA A 73 3.33 2.43 4.47
CA ALA A 73 3.60 1.01 4.30
C ALA A 73 4.05 0.37 5.60
N ILE A 74 3.59 -0.85 5.85
CA ILE A 74 3.99 -1.69 6.97
C ILE A 74 4.39 -3.09 6.52
N LYS A 75 5.33 -3.69 7.25
CA LYS A 75 5.77 -5.09 7.06
C LYS A 75 4.91 -6.06 7.87
N PRO A 76 4.97 -7.37 7.59
CA PRO A 76 4.35 -8.37 8.45
C PRO A 76 4.80 -8.22 9.91
N GLY A 77 3.84 -8.24 10.83
CA GLY A 77 4.06 -8.05 12.27
C GLY A 77 4.06 -6.58 12.73
N GLU A 78 3.95 -5.61 11.81
CA GLU A 78 3.87 -4.20 12.14
C GLU A 78 2.41 -3.69 12.15
N THR A 79 2.24 -2.47 12.69
CA THR A 79 0.97 -1.74 12.70
C THR A 79 1.13 -0.32 12.13
N MET A 80 0.00 0.25 11.70
CA MET A 80 -0.16 1.67 11.34
C MET A 80 -1.51 2.18 11.80
N TRP A 81 -1.63 3.51 11.88
CA TRP A 81 -2.92 4.19 12.00
C TRP A 81 -3.43 4.55 10.60
N LEU A 82 -4.66 4.14 10.29
CA LEU A 82 -5.33 4.46 9.04
C LEU A 82 -6.77 4.87 9.34
N ASP A 83 -7.14 6.10 8.99
CA ASP A 83 -8.53 6.57 9.04
C ASP A 83 -9.23 6.33 10.40
N GLY A 84 -8.53 6.64 11.50
CA GLY A 84 -9.04 6.47 12.87
C GLY A 84 -8.95 5.05 13.45
N GLU A 85 -8.40 4.08 12.70
CA GLU A 85 -8.27 2.69 13.13
C GLU A 85 -6.80 2.26 13.17
N VAL A 86 -6.46 1.33 14.08
CA VAL A 86 -5.16 0.65 14.08
C VAL A 86 -5.26 -0.58 13.18
N VAL A 87 -4.44 -0.60 12.13
CA VAL A 87 -4.34 -1.71 11.19
C VAL A 87 -3.05 -2.47 11.44
N SER A 88 -3.14 -3.79 11.54
CA SER A 88 -1.98 -4.70 11.60
C SER A 88 -1.78 -5.42 10.26
N PHE A 89 -0.59 -6.00 10.04
CA PHE A 89 -0.35 -6.89 8.90
C PHE A 89 0.09 -8.29 9.35
N SER A 90 -0.72 -9.30 9.02
CA SER A 90 -0.40 -10.72 9.13
C SER A 90 -0.29 -11.37 7.76
N LEU A 91 0.69 -12.25 7.57
CA LEU A 91 0.80 -13.03 6.31
C LEU A 91 -0.38 -13.96 6.07
N HIS A 92 -1.16 -14.30 7.11
CA HIS A 92 -2.37 -15.11 6.96
C HIS A 92 -3.44 -14.43 6.09
N GLU A 93 -3.39 -13.10 5.97
CA GLU A 93 -4.32 -12.34 5.12
C GLU A 93 -4.12 -12.61 3.62
N LEU A 94 -3.02 -13.28 3.23
CA LEU A 94 -2.76 -13.76 1.88
C LEU A 94 -3.45 -15.09 1.55
N LEU A 95 -4.03 -15.78 2.54
CA LEU A 95 -4.51 -17.16 2.39
C LEU A 95 -6.01 -17.29 2.07
N ASP A 96 -6.78 -16.20 2.04
CA ASP A 96 -8.16 -16.20 1.52
C ASP A 96 -8.23 -15.90 0.03
#